data_AF-A0A7S2MHH6-F1
#
_entry.id   AF-A0A7S2MHH6-F1
#
_cell.length_a   1.000
_cell.length_b   1.000
_cell.length_c   1.000
_cell.angle_alpha   90.00
_cell.angle_beta   90.00
_cell.angle_gamma   90.00
#
_symmetry.space_group_name_H-M   'P 1'
#
loop_
_entity.id
_entity.type
_entity.pdbx_description
1 polymer ?
#
loop_
_entity_poly.entity_id
_entity_poly.type
_entity_poly.pdbx_seq_one_letter_code
_entity_poly.pdbx_strand_id
1 'polypeptide(L)'
;KMFKGLQQTVVLFLLGCICSLVLRGIGLEGSLGAFGRSYGMWMLIDPHLLLFTLLPPLLAGDAMSIDTNLAMRVAGQCLYLAGPGVVVNAAVTALFLWVYLPYQWPFLLCCTLGAILCATDPVAVVALLKELGASPTLTVQIQGESLLNDGTAIVLYTVAYNMLKGEPYDIGDVLLYLME
;
A
#
# COMPACT_ATOMS: atom_id res chain seq x y z
N LYS A 1 -13.47 -6.49 -26.24
CA LYS A 1 -14.52 -5.46 -25.99
C LYS A 1 -15.14 -5.53 -24.58
N MET A 2 -14.93 -6.60 -23.77
CA MET A 2 -15.67 -6.83 -22.52
C MET A 2 -15.09 -6.20 -21.23
N PHE A 3 -13.90 -5.57 -21.28
CA PHE A 3 -13.22 -5.03 -20.08
C PHE A 3 -12.90 -3.54 -20.15
N LYS A 4 -13.57 -2.76 -21.02
CA LYS A 4 -13.24 -1.34 -21.22
C LYS A 4 -13.41 -0.44 -19.98
N GLY A 5 -14.06 -0.91 -18.92
CA GLY A 5 -14.24 -0.16 -17.66
C GLY A 5 -13.55 -0.76 -16.44
N LEU A 6 -12.83 -1.88 -16.57
CA LEU A 6 -12.13 -2.49 -15.44
C LEU A 6 -10.65 -2.14 -15.49
N GLN A 7 -10.12 -1.64 -14.38
CA GLN A 7 -8.71 -1.29 -14.29
C GLN A 7 -7.83 -2.54 -14.46
N GLN A 8 -6.73 -2.39 -15.19
CA GLN A 8 -5.85 -3.51 -15.54
C GLN A 8 -5.27 -4.22 -14.31
N THR A 9 -5.02 -3.49 -13.23
CA THR A 9 -4.55 -4.03 -11.94
C THR A 9 -5.54 -5.04 -11.35
N VAL A 10 -6.84 -4.75 -11.39
CA VAL A 10 -7.91 -5.65 -10.92
C VAL A 10 -7.96 -6.91 -11.77
N VAL A 11 -7.83 -6.78 -13.10
CA VAL A 11 -7.82 -7.93 -14.02
C VAL A 11 -6.62 -8.84 -13.73
N LEU A 12 -5.43 -8.27 -13.57
CA LEU A 12 -4.20 -9.02 -13.27
C LEU A 12 -4.29 -9.72 -11.91
N PHE A 13 -4.81 -9.04 -10.89
CA PHE A 13 -5.03 -9.62 -9.56
C PHE A 13 -5.98 -10.82 -9.61
N LEU A 14 -7.15 -10.67 -10.24
CA LEU A 14 -8.13 -11.75 -10.36
C LEU A 14 -7.57 -12.93 -11.15
N LEU A 15 -6.84 -12.67 -12.24
CA LEU A 15 -6.21 -13.72 -13.04
C LEU A 15 -5.17 -14.48 -12.21
N GLY A 16 -4.35 -13.77 -11.42
CA GLY A 16 -3.39 -14.37 -10.49
C GLY A 16 -4.06 -15.25 -9.43
N CYS A 17 -5.11 -14.75 -8.78
CA CYS A 17 -5.88 -15.51 -7.79
C CYS A 17 -6.50 -16.78 -8.39
N ILE A 18 -7.16 -16.66 -9.54
CA ILE A 18 -7.79 -17.80 -10.23
C ILE A 18 -6.71 -18.82 -10.63
N CYS A 19 -5.61 -18.36 -11.23
CA CYS A 19 -4.49 -19.22 -11.62
C CYS A 19 -3.94 -19.97 -10.39
N SER A 20 -3.74 -19.29 -9.27
CA SER A 20 -3.24 -19.89 -8.03
C SER A 20 -4.20 -20.94 -7.46
N LEU A 21 -5.50 -20.63 -7.41
CA LEU A 21 -6.53 -21.55 -6.92
C LEU A 21 -6.67 -22.79 -7.81
N VAL A 22 -6.60 -22.62 -9.12
CA VAL A 22 -6.67 -23.73 -10.10
C VAL A 22 -5.43 -24.62 -9.98
N LEU A 23 -4.24 -24.03 -9.93
CA LEU A 23 -2.98 -24.77 -9.81
C LEU A 23 -2.92 -25.59 -8.51
N ARG A 24 -3.28 -24.97 -7.38
CA ARG A 24 -3.32 -25.64 -6.06
C ARG A 24 -4.47 -26.64 -5.97
N GLY A 25 -5.67 -26.28 -6.42
CA GLY A 25 -6.87 -27.09 -6.30
C GLY A 25 -6.85 -28.36 -7.15
N ILE A 26 -6.20 -28.33 -8.32
CA ILE A 26 -6.06 -29.49 -9.20
C ILE A 26 -4.75 -30.27 -8.92
N GLY A 27 -3.87 -29.75 -8.04
CA GLY A 27 -2.59 -30.41 -7.71
C GLY A 27 -1.61 -30.45 -8.88
N LEU A 28 -1.73 -29.52 -9.84
CA LEU A 28 -0.94 -29.49 -11.08
C LEU A 28 0.48 -28.93 -10.88
N GLU A 29 0.82 -28.48 -9.67
CA GLU A 29 2.12 -27.86 -9.37
C GLU A 29 3.31 -28.73 -9.80
N GLY A 30 3.22 -30.05 -9.62
CA GLY A 30 4.24 -31.01 -10.04
C GLY A 30 4.17 -31.45 -11.51
N SER A 31 3.00 -31.31 -12.16
CA SER A 31 2.75 -31.84 -13.51
C SER A 31 3.12 -30.87 -14.64
N LEU A 32 3.32 -29.57 -14.32
CA LEU A 32 3.50 -28.50 -15.31
C LEU A 32 4.97 -28.25 -15.72
N GLY A 33 5.89 -29.11 -15.28
CA GLY A 33 7.30 -29.05 -15.67
C GLY A 33 7.94 -27.69 -15.36
N ALA A 34 8.43 -27.00 -16.39
CA ALA A 34 9.08 -25.69 -16.23
C ALA A 34 8.14 -24.60 -15.73
N PHE A 35 6.87 -24.60 -16.15
CA PHE A 35 5.90 -23.59 -15.75
C PHE A 35 5.54 -23.69 -14.27
N GLY A 36 5.32 -24.92 -13.76
CA GLY A 36 5.08 -25.16 -12.34
C GLY A 36 6.25 -24.74 -11.45
N ARG A 37 7.49 -25.00 -11.91
CA ARG A 37 8.71 -24.52 -11.23
C ARG A 37 8.80 -23.00 -11.19
N SER A 38 8.56 -22.32 -12.31
CA SER A 38 8.54 -20.85 -12.35
C SER A 38 7.47 -20.28 -11.42
N TYR A 39 6.26 -20.83 -11.43
CA TYR A 39 5.19 -20.42 -10.50
C TYR A 39 5.60 -20.59 -9.04
N GLY A 40 6.19 -21.74 -8.68
CA GLY A 40 6.72 -21.97 -7.34
C GLY A 40 7.80 -20.96 -6.95
N MET A 41 8.71 -20.62 -7.87
CA MET A 41 9.70 -19.57 -7.64
C MET A 41 9.04 -18.23 -7.32
N TRP A 42 8.05 -17.80 -8.11
CA TRP A 42 7.33 -16.53 -7.89
C TRP A 42 6.60 -16.49 -6.54
N MET A 43 5.97 -17.59 -6.12
CA MET A 43 5.27 -17.66 -4.83
C MET A 43 6.19 -17.63 -3.61
N LEU A 44 7.46 -18.02 -3.78
CA LEU A 44 8.45 -18.10 -2.70
C LEU A 44 9.35 -16.85 -2.63
N ILE A 45 9.13 -15.86 -3.49
CA ILE A 45 9.87 -14.60 -3.41
C ILE A 45 9.52 -13.91 -2.10
N ASP A 46 10.55 -13.50 -1.38
CA ASP A 46 10.40 -12.71 -0.16
C ASP A 46 9.73 -11.35 -0.48
N PRO A 47 8.61 -11.00 0.19
CA PRO A 47 7.91 -9.75 -0.06
C PRO A 47 8.73 -8.50 0.26
N HIS A 48 9.63 -8.56 1.25
CA HIS A 48 10.49 -7.43 1.59
C HIS A 48 11.52 -7.19 0.49
N LEU A 49 12.07 -8.25 -0.11
CA LEU A 49 12.95 -8.13 -1.27
C LEU A 49 12.26 -7.44 -2.44
N LEU A 50 10.99 -7.79 -2.73
CA LEU A 50 10.20 -7.08 -3.74
C LEU A 50 10.03 -5.61 -3.40
N LEU A 51 9.62 -5.31 -2.16
CA LEU A 51 9.42 -3.94 -1.69
C LEU A 51 10.71 -3.11 -1.82
N PHE A 52 11.81 -3.56 -1.21
CA PHE A 52 13.08 -2.81 -1.20
C PHE A 52 13.77 -2.72 -2.56
N THR A 53 13.48 -3.65 -3.49
CA THR A 53 14.07 -3.60 -4.84
C THR A 53 13.23 -2.77 -5.81
N LEU A 54 11.90 -2.84 -5.73
CA LEU A 54 10.99 -2.16 -6.67
C LEU A 54 10.63 -0.74 -6.23
N LEU A 55 10.52 -0.48 -4.92
CA LEU A 55 10.06 0.80 -4.41
C LEU A 55 11.02 1.96 -4.77
N PRO A 56 12.36 1.86 -4.64
CA PRO A 56 13.26 2.95 -5.02
C PRO A 56 13.17 3.39 -6.49
N PRO A 57 13.22 2.49 -7.50
CA PRO A 57 13.08 2.91 -8.89
C PRO A 57 11.67 3.40 -9.24
N LEU A 58 10.61 2.88 -8.61
CA LEU A 58 9.24 3.38 -8.80
C LEU A 58 9.10 4.82 -8.27
N LEU A 59 9.54 5.07 -7.03
CA LEU A 59 9.53 6.41 -6.43
C LEU A 59 10.39 7.40 -7.22
N ALA A 60 11.56 6.97 -7.70
CA ALA A 60 12.42 7.80 -8.52
C ALA A 60 11.76 8.15 -9.86
N GLY A 61 11.10 7.18 -10.50
CA GLY A 61 10.34 7.42 -11.74
C GLY A 61 9.21 8.42 -11.54
N ASP A 62 8.44 8.28 -10.46
CA ASP A 62 7.35 9.20 -10.12
C ASP A 62 7.90 10.60 -9.82
N ALA A 63 8.95 10.71 -9.01
CA ALA A 63 9.60 11.99 -8.67
C ALA A 63 10.15 12.72 -9.90
N MET A 64 10.69 12.00 -10.89
CA MET A 64 11.18 12.60 -12.14
C MET A 64 10.06 13.14 -13.04
N SER A 65 8.82 12.68 -12.85
CA SER A 65 7.67 13.09 -13.67
C SER A 65 6.90 14.29 -13.11
N ILE A 66 7.14 14.66 -11.84
CA ILE A 66 6.40 15.68 -11.11
C ILE A 66 7.03 17.07 -11.32
N ASP A 67 6.18 18.09 -11.53
CA ASP A 67 6.60 19.49 -11.52
C ASP A 67 6.93 19.91 -10.08
N THR A 68 8.22 20.14 -9.81
CA THR A 68 8.75 20.47 -8.48
C THR A 68 8.24 21.81 -7.96
N ASN A 69 7.99 22.81 -8.81
CA ASN A 69 7.45 24.11 -8.37
C ASN A 69 6.00 23.97 -7.92
N LEU A 70 5.23 23.14 -8.61
CA LEU A 70 3.85 22.85 -8.24
C LEU A 70 3.78 21.98 -6.98
N ALA A 71 4.64 20.96 -6.89
CA ALA A 71 4.76 20.10 -5.72
C ALA A 71 5.08 20.90 -4.45
N MET A 72 6.04 21.82 -4.51
CA MET A 72 6.40 22.67 -3.36
C MET A 72 5.25 23.59 -2.92
N ARG A 73 4.36 24.00 -3.83
CA ARG A 73 3.18 24.82 -3.49
C ARG A 73 2.10 24.02 -2.77
N VAL A 74 1.93 22.74 -3.10
CA VAL A 74 0.92 21.85 -2.50
C VAL A 74 1.46 21.01 -1.34
N ALA A 75 2.77 20.99 -1.11
CA ALA A 75 3.45 20.16 -0.11
C ALA A 75 2.83 20.29 1.29
N GLY A 76 2.46 21.50 1.73
CA GLY A 76 1.82 21.69 3.03
C GLY A 76 0.46 21.01 3.16
N GLN A 77 -0.33 21.00 2.08
CA GLN A 77 -1.62 20.30 2.05
C GLN A 77 -1.41 18.79 2.03
N CYS A 78 -0.46 18.30 1.23
CA CYS A 78 -0.11 16.88 1.19
C CYS A 78 0.40 16.40 2.55
N LEU A 79 1.24 17.17 3.24
CA LEU A 79 1.76 16.83 4.56
C LEU A 79 0.65 16.78 5.63
N TYR A 80 -0.31 17.70 5.58
CA TYR A 80 -1.43 17.71 6.51
C TYR A 80 -2.39 16.53 6.27
N LEU A 81 -2.62 16.14 5.03
CA LEU A 81 -3.45 14.98 4.71
C LEU A 81 -2.73 13.65 5.00
N ALA A 82 -1.47 13.55 4.60
CA ALA A 82 -0.68 12.33 4.73
C ALA A 82 -0.13 12.08 6.15
N GLY A 83 0.07 13.13 6.96
CA GLY A 83 0.51 12.98 8.35
C GLY A 83 -0.67 12.63 9.27
N PRO A 84 -1.36 13.63 9.85
CA PRO A 84 -2.42 13.38 10.80
C PRO A 84 -3.63 12.66 10.18
N GLY A 85 -3.94 12.89 8.90
CA GLY A 85 -5.06 12.20 8.24
C GLY A 85 -4.88 10.68 8.19
N VAL A 86 -3.66 10.22 7.89
CA VAL A 86 -3.32 8.78 7.84
C VAL A 86 -3.33 8.16 9.21
N VAL A 87 -2.76 8.83 10.21
CA VAL A 87 -2.79 8.36 11.61
C VAL A 87 -4.23 8.22 12.11
N VAL A 88 -5.08 9.22 11.83
CA VAL A 88 -6.51 9.16 12.19
C VAL A 88 -7.20 8.02 11.43
N ASN A 89 -6.95 7.87 10.14
CA ASN A 89 -7.54 6.79 9.33
C ASN A 89 -7.14 5.40 9.86
N ALA A 90 -5.86 5.19 10.17
CA ALA A 90 -5.35 3.95 10.74
C ALA A 90 -5.98 3.67 12.12
N ALA A 91 -6.08 4.68 12.99
CA ALA A 91 -6.67 4.55 14.32
C ALA A 91 -8.17 4.24 14.26
N VAL A 92 -8.93 4.93 13.39
CA VAL A 92 -10.36 4.68 13.18
C VAL A 92 -10.59 3.28 12.63
N THR A 93 -9.77 2.85 11.66
CA THR A 93 -9.83 1.50 11.10
C THR A 93 -9.52 0.45 12.18
N ALA A 94 -8.48 0.64 12.97
CA ALA A 94 -8.13 -0.25 14.07
C ALA A 94 -9.25 -0.35 15.13
N LEU A 95 -9.84 0.79 15.50
CA LEU A 95 -10.96 0.84 16.45
C LEU A 95 -12.18 0.10 15.88
N PHE A 96 -12.49 0.31 14.60
CA PHE A 96 -13.58 -0.38 13.93
C PHE A 96 -13.37 -1.91 13.97
N LEU A 97 -12.17 -2.37 13.62
CA LEU A 97 -11.80 -3.78 13.67
C LEU A 97 -11.91 -4.35 15.09
N TRP A 98 -11.50 -3.59 16.10
CA TRP A 98 -11.50 -4.05 17.49
C TRP A 98 -12.91 -4.14 18.08
N VAL A 99 -13.79 -3.17 17.78
CA VAL A 99 -15.13 -3.08 18.38
C VAL A 99 -16.15 -3.96 17.65
N TYR A 100 -16.13 -3.96 16.31
CA TYR A 100 -17.22 -4.54 15.53
C TYR A 100 -16.94 -5.95 15.02
N LEU A 101 -15.69 -6.39 14.95
CA LEU A 101 -15.39 -7.76 14.55
C LEU A 101 -15.46 -8.72 15.75
N PRO A 102 -16.14 -9.87 15.62
CA PRO A 102 -16.35 -10.81 16.72
C PRO A 102 -15.12 -11.70 17.02
N TYR A 103 -13.92 -11.33 16.52
CA TYR A 103 -12.73 -12.18 16.58
C TYR A 103 -11.88 -11.99 17.85
N GLN A 104 -12.25 -11.06 18.75
CA GLN A 104 -11.54 -10.77 20.00
C GLN A 104 -10.03 -10.55 19.82
N TRP A 105 -9.63 -9.87 18.75
CA TRP A 105 -8.24 -9.62 18.46
C TRP A 105 -7.60 -8.65 19.47
N PRO A 106 -6.31 -8.84 19.81
CA PRO A 106 -5.55 -7.86 20.57
C PRO A 106 -5.58 -6.51 19.85
N PHE A 107 -5.71 -5.42 20.61
CA PHE A 107 -5.77 -4.07 20.02
C PHE A 107 -4.55 -3.77 19.13
N LEU A 108 -3.36 -4.21 19.53
CA LEU A 108 -2.14 -4.07 18.72
C LEU A 108 -2.23 -4.78 17.36
N LEU A 109 -2.90 -5.93 17.28
CA LEU A 109 -3.16 -6.60 16.00
C LEU A 109 -4.11 -5.76 15.13
N CYS A 110 -5.15 -5.18 15.72
CA CYS A 110 -6.03 -4.25 15.02
C CYS A 110 -5.27 -2.98 14.55
N CYS A 111 -4.33 -2.46 15.34
CA CYS A 111 -3.45 -1.36 14.93
C CYS A 111 -2.56 -1.73 13.74
N THR A 112 -1.95 -2.92 13.76
CA THR A 112 -1.14 -3.38 12.61
C THR A 112 -1.98 -3.48 11.33
N LEU A 113 -3.21 -4.01 11.43
CA LEU A 113 -4.12 -4.07 10.29
C LEU A 113 -4.60 -2.69 9.85
N GLY A 114 -4.90 -1.79 10.80
CA GLY A 114 -5.25 -0.40 10.50
C GLY A 114 -4.15 0.33 9.75
N ALA A 115 -2.88 0.11 10.12
CA ALA A 115 -1.73 0.67 9.42
C ALA A 115 -1.58 0.12 7.98
N ILE A 116 -1.81 -1.19 7.78
CA ILE A 116 -1.78 -1.78 6.42
C ILE A 116 -2.89 -1.20 5.54
N LEU A 117 -4.09 -1.01 6.10
CA LEU A 117 -5.27 -0.59 5.34
C LEU A 117 -5.37 0.92 5.09
N CYS A 118 -4.53 1.74 5.73
CA CYS A 118 -4.58 3.19 5.58
C CYS A 118 -3.84 3.72 4.34
N ALA A 119 -2.89 2.95 3.79
CA ALA A 119 -2.20 3.28 2.55
C ALA A 119 -3.17 3.25 1.35
N THR A 120 -3.13 4.28 0.52
CA THR A 120 -4.05 4.46 -0.62
C THR A 120 -3.25 4.60 -1.91
N ASP A 121 -3.56 3.78 -2.91
CA ASP A 121 -3.00 3.89 -4.27
C ASP A 121 -3.95 4.66 -5.20
N PRO A 122 -3.61 5.90 -5.61
CA PRO A 122 -4.44 6.73 -6.45
C PRO A 122 -4.12 6.56 -7.93
N VAL A 123 -3.21 5.67 -8.34
CA VAL A 123 -2.78 5.54 -9.76
C VAL A 123 -3.99 5.37 -10.68
N ALA A 124 -4.95 4.55 -10.24
CA ALA A 124 -6.25 4.36 -10.88
C ALA A 124 -7.02 5.67 -11.10
N VAL A 125 -7.17 6.41 -10.01
CA VAL A 125 -8.04 7.57 -9.89
C VAL A 125 -7.40 8.74 -10.64
N VAL A 126 -6.09 8.89 -10.51
CA VAL A 126 -5.30 9.90 -11.22
C VAL A 126 -5.37 9.71 -12.72
N ALA A 127 -5.26 8.47 -13.22
CA ALA A 127 -5.40 8.21 -14.65
C ALA A 127 -6.78 8.61 -15.17
N LEU A 128 -7.85 8.22 -14.46
CA LEU A 128 -9.22 8.59 -14.81
C LEU A 128 -9.45 10.11 -14.74
N LEU A 129 -8.96 10.77 -13.69
CA LEU A 129 -9.11 12.22 -13.53
C LEU A 129 -8.40 12.99 -14.65
N LYS A 130 -7.23 12.52 -15.10
CA LYS A 130 -6.55 13.09 -16.27
C LYS A 130 -7.38 12.94 -17.55
N GLU A 131 -7.99 11.79 -17.78
CA GLU A 131 -8.90 11.58 -18.93
C GLU A 131 -10.13 12.51 -18.86
N LEU A 132 -10.61 12.82 -17.66
CA LEU A 132 -11.72 13.74 -17.40
C LEU A 132 -11.33 15.23 -17.42
N GLY A 133 -10.06 15.57 -17.66
CA GLY A 133 -9.59 16.95 -17.76
C GLY A 133 -9.25 17.62 -16.42
N ALA A 134 -8.90 16.84 -15.39
CA ALA A 134 -8.45 17.39 -14.12
C ALA A 134 -7.21 18.28 -14.26
N SER A 135 -7.10 19.28 -13.38
CA SER A 135 -5.96 20.21 -13.40
C SER A 135 -4.65 19.49 -13.02
N PRO A 136 -3.50 19.95 -13.56
CA PRO A 136 -2.19 19.46 -13.14
C PRO A 136 -1.96 19.59 -11.64
N THR A 137 -2.50 20.64 -11.01
CA THR A 137 -2.41 20.87 -9.56
C THR A 137 -3.09 19.76 -8.76
N LEU A 138 -4.32 19.37 -9.14
CA LEU A 138 -5.04 18.30 -8.45
C LEU A 138 -4.32 16.95 -8.61
N THR A 139 -3.77 16.71 -9.79
CA THR A 139 -2.98 15.50 -10.06
C THR A 139 -1.75 15.42 -9.15
N VAL A 140 -0.96 16.49 -9.09
CA VAL A 140 0.27 16.53 -8.27
C VAL A 140 -0.07 16.45 -6.78
N GLN A 141 -1.17 17.05 -6.35
CA GLN A 141 -1.63 16.98 -4.97
C GLN A 141 -1.99 15.55 -4.56
N ILE A 142 -2.78 14.84 -5.36
CA ILE A 142 -3.19 13.45 -5.07
C ILE A 142 -1.98 12.50 -5.11
N GLN A 143 -1.07 12.69 -6.07
CA GLN A 143 0.18 11.91 -6.14
C GLN A 143 1.06 12.14 -4.92
N GLY A 144 1.25 13.40 -4.51
CA GLY A 144 2.05 13.75 -3.34
C GLY A 144 1.45 13.27 -2.03
N GLU A 145 0.12 13.33 -1.88
CA GLU A 145 -0.60 12.78 -0.72
C GLU A 145 -0.38 11.27 -0.59
N SER A 146 -0.57 10.52 -1.68
CA SER A 146 -0.39 9.06 -1.66
C SER A 146 1.04 8.63 -1.38
N LEU A 147 2.03 9.30 -1.98
CA LEU A 147 3.44 8.97 -1.76
C LEU A 147 3.83 9.18 -0.29
N LEU A 148 3.39 10.27 0.33
CA LEU A 148 3.60 10.52 1.75
C LEU A 148 2.78 9.56 2.64
N ASN A 149 1.57 9.17 2.21
CA ASN A 149 0.74 8.20 2.91
C ASN A 149 1.43 6.83 2.97
N ASP A 150 1.97 6.34 1.86
CA ASP A 150 2.68 5.05 1.82
C ASP A 150 3.88 5.02 2.78
N GLY A 151 4.64 6.11 2.83
CA GLY A 151 5.73 6.29 3.79
C GLY A 151 5.25 6.30 5.25
N THR A 152 4.17 7.01 5.54
CA THR A 152 3.59 7.07 6.90
C THR A 152 3.02 5.72 7.32
N ALA A 153 2.36 5.01 6.40
CA ALA A 153 1.75 3.71 6.65
C ALA A 153 2.80 2.63 6.98
N ILE A 154 3.94 2.60 6.27
CA ILE A 154 5.01 1.63 6.56
C ILE A 154 5.66 1.89 7.94
N VAL A 155 5.79 3.15 8.36
CA VAL A 155 6.28 3.50 9.70
C VAL A 155 5.28 3.04 10.77
N LEU A 156 4.00 3.39 10.61
CA LEU A 156 2.93 2.96 11.54
C LEU A 156 2.85 1.43 11.64
N TYR A 157 2.97 0.72 10.51
CA TYR A 157 2.98 -0.73 10.48
C TYR A 157 4.18 -1.29 11.27
N THR A 158 5.38 -0.78 11.02
CA THR A 158 6.61 -1.26 11.67
C THR A 158 6.53 -1.09 13.19
N VAL A 159 6.12 0.09 13.66
CA VAL A 159 5.91 0.36 15.09
C VAL A 159 4.88 -0.59 15.69
N ALA A 160 3.68 -0.65 15.12
CA ALA A 160 2.60 -1.48 15.65
C ALA A 160 2.97 -2.97 15.66
N TYR A 161 3.69 -3.43 14.64
CA TYR A 161 4.10 -4.82 14.48
C TYR A 161 5.20 -5.22 15.46
N ASN A 162 6.17 -4.34 15.70
CA ASN A 162 7.21 -4.58 16.70
C ASN A 162 6.66 -4.53 18.13
N MET A 163 5.76 -3.60 18.42
CA MET A 163 5.02 -3.59 19.70
C MET A 163 4.20 -4.86 19.90
N LEU A 164 3.56 -5.38 18.84
CA LEU A 164 2.84 -6.66 18.88
C LEU A 164 3.76 -7.85 19.20
N LYS A 165 5.03 -7.81 18.78
CA LYS A 165 6.06 -8.81 19.14
C LYS A 165 6.57 -8.67 20.58
N GLY A 166 6.18 -7.62 21.30
CA GLY A 166 6.60 -7.36 22.67
C GLY A 166 7.85 -6.47 22.79
N GLU A 167 8.27 -5.80 21.71
CA GLU A 167 9.34 -4.80 21.79
C GLU A 167 8.82 -3.51 22.43
N PRO A 168 9.52 -2.94 23.43
CA PRO A 168 9.12 -1.69 24.04
C PRO A 168 9.44 -0.53 23.07
N TYR A 169 8.40 0.20 22.68
CA TYR A 169 8.52 1.47 21.95
C TYR A 169 8.01 2.59 22.84
N ASP A 170 8.80 3.66 22.99
CA ASP A 170 8.32 4.91 23.58
C ASP A 170 7.73 5.83 22.50
N ILE A 171 6.90 6.78 22.90
CA ILE A 171 6.33 7.80 22.00
C ILE A 171 7.45 8.59 21.30
N GLY A 172 8.59 8.76 21.98
CA GLY A 172 9.80 9.35 21.41
C GLY A 172 10.38 8.57 20.22
N ASP A 173 10.40 7.24 20.30
CA ASP A 173 10.91 6.37 19.22
C ASP A 173 10.00 6.43 18.00
N VAL A 174 8.67 6.48 18.22
CA VAL A 174 7.67 6.62 17.17
C VAL A 174 7.78 7.99 16.47
N LEU A 175 8.00 9.06 17.23
CA LEU A 175 8.22 10.40 16.67
C LEU A 175 9.55 10.50 15.91
N LEU A 176 10.61 9.87 16.41
CA LEU A 176 11.91 9.83 15.73
C LEU A 176 11.79 9.08 14.40
N TYR A 177 11.10 7.93 14.38
CA TYR A 177 10.87 7.13 13.17
C TYR A 177 9.98 7.82 12.12
N LEU A 178 9.13 8.76 12.54
CA LEU A 178 8.33 9.60 11.63
C LEU A 178 9.11 10.80 11.09
N MET A 179 10.25 11.14 11.69
CA MET A 179 11.11 12.27 11.31
C MET A 179 12.36 11.87 10.52
N GLU A 180 12.74 10.59 10.55
CA GLU A 180 13.80 9.97 9.73
C GLU A 180 13.25 9.46 8.38
#